data_AF-A0A9D6SEP9-F1
#
_entry.id   AF-A0A9D6SEP9-F1
#
_cell.length_a   1.000
_cell.length_b   1.000
_cell.length_c   1.000
_cell.angle_alpha   90.00
_cell.angle_beta   90.00
_cell.angle_gamma   90.00
#
_symmetry.space_group_name_H-M   'P 1'
#
loop_
_entity.id
_entity.type
_entity.pdbx_description
1 polymer ?
#
loop_
_entity_poly.entity_id
_entity_poly.type
_entity_poly.pdbx_seq_one_letter_code
_entity_poly.pdbx_strand_id
1 'polypeptide(L)'
;MKFWVFKINTKRGWEFDEYFRARACGVYELGDEGWIRSASSLRCLREEVKRGDLFLCYEVDRKQVVGLARAASDGRDVGMGSLVDFCPPREAVRFEHPLTRRPDLDHILAFSPQRGRGTVQKIEPDEFIRLKRIIFRKNPGQAGAVRRLLNAK
;
A
#
# COMPACT_ATOMS: atom_id res chain seq x y z
N MET A 1 -3.04 -14.47 -0.24
CA MET A 1 -2.58 -13.10 0.03
C MET A 1 -1.88 -12.57 -1.21
N LYS A 2 -2.43 -11.51 -1.81
CA LYS A 2 -1.85 -10.74 -2.91
C LYS A 2 -1.15 -9.50 -2.36
N PHE A 3 -0.34 -8.88 -3.23
CA PHE A 3 0.40 -7.67 -2.92
C PHE A 3 0.02 -6.56 -3.87
N TRP A 4 -0.15 -5.38 -3.30
CA TRP A 4 -0.66 -4.21 -3.98
C TRP A 4 0.23 -3.01 -3.65
N VAL A 5 0.25 -2.04 -4.55
CA VAL A 5 0.70 -0.68 -4.22
C VAL A 5 -0.53 0.22 -4.17
N PHE A 6 -0.64 1.00 -3.09
CA PHE A 6 -1.59 2.08 -2.96
C PHE A 6 -0.83 3.40 -3.07
N LYS A 7 -1.16 4.17 -4.10
CA LYS A 7 -0.47 5.39 -4.47
C LYS A 7 -1.26 6.61 -4.00
N ILE A 8 -0.64 7.49 -3.24
CA ILE A 8 -1.21 8.79 -2.88
C ILE A 8 -0.30 9.92 -3.38
N ASN A 9 -0.85 11.11 -3.50
CA ASN A 9 -0.10 12.32 -3.75
C ASN A 9 -0.30 13.25 -2.56
N THR A 10 0.74 13.50 -1.77
CA THR A 10 0.61 14.25 -0.52
C THR A 10 0.21 15.70 -0.76
N LYS A 11 0.50 16.24 -1.94
CA LYS A 11 0.06 17.59 -2.36
C LYS A 11 -1.44 17.71 -2.58
N ARG A 12 -2.17 16.59 -2.60
CA ARG A 12 -3.64 16.57 -2.72
C ARG A 12 -4.33 16.30 -1.38
N GLY A 13 -3.63 16.45 -0.26
CA GLY A 13 -4.21 16.49 1.08
C GLY A 13 -4.25 15.16 1.84
N TRP A 14 -3.74 14.07 1.25
CA TRP A 14 -3.64 12.78 1.93
C TRP A 14 -2.18 12.43 2.20
N GLU A 15 -1.84 12.14 3.45
CA GLU A 15 -0.51 11.64 3.81
C GLU A 15 -0.61 10.29 4.54
N PHE A 16 0.20 9.32 4.14
CA PHE A 16 0.23 8.02 4.83
C PHE A 16 0.71 8.15 6.27
N ASP A 17 1.48 9.21 6.57
CA ASP A 17 1.93 9.48 7.92
C ASP A 17 0.76 9.77 8.88
N GLU A 18 -0.34 10.36 8.39
CA GLU A 18 -1.56 10.55 9.18
C GLU A 18 -2.18 9.20 9.55
N TYR A 19 -2.27 8.28 8.58
CA TYR A 19 -2.68 6.91 8.84
C TYR A 19 -1.77 6.24 9.89
N PHE A 20 -0.45 6.21 9.67
CA PHE A 20 0.46 5.51 10.58
C PHE A 20 0.51 6.10 12.00
N ARG A 21 0.21 7.40 12.16
CA ARG A 21 0.18 8.08 13.47
C ARG A 21 -1.21 8.10 14.10
N ALA A 22 -2.26 7.76 13.34
CA ALA A 22 -3.61 7.76 13.86
C ALA A 22 -3.73 6.81 15.06
N ARG A 23 -4.47 7.26 16.08
CA ARG A 23 -4.82 6.43 17.25
C ARG A 23 -6.11 5.65 17.02
N ALA A 24 -6.46 5.40 15.76
CA ALA A 24 -7.65 4.67 15.40
C ALA A 24 -7.58 3.22 15.93
N CYS A 25 -8.61 2.82 16.66
CA CYS A 25 -8.75 1.44 17.14
C CYS A 25 -9.51 0.54 16.15
N GLY A 26 -10.22 1.14 15.20
CA GLY A 26 -11.01 0.47 14.17
C GLY A 26 -10.33 0.49 12.79
N VAL A 27 -11.04 -0.02 11.79
CA VAL A 27 -10.62 0.04 10.39
C VAL A 27 -10.37 1.48 9.97
N TYR A 28 -9.39 1.68 9.10
CA TYR A 28 -9.06 2.99 8.56
C TYR A 28 -9.46 3.04 7.10
N GLU A 29 -10.47 3.86 6.81
CA GLU A 29 -11.00 4.04 5.46
C GLU A 29 -9.98 4.83 4.63
N LEU A 30 -9.57 4.29 3.47
CA LEU A 30 -8.58 4.93 2.62
C LEU A 30 -9.12 5.26 1.23
N GLY A 31 -8.91 6.52 0.87
CA GLY A 31 -9.45 7.12 -0.33
C GLY A 31 -10.85 7.69 -0.09
N ASP A 32 -11.26 8.57 -0.98
CA ASP A 32 -12.59 9.16 -1.01
C ASP A 32 -13.20 8.99 -2.41
N GLU A 33 -14.46 9.37 -2.47
CA GLU A 33 -15.38 9.55 -3.60
C GLU A 33 -14.79 10.12 -4.87
N GLY A 34 -13.82 11.02 -4.73
CA GLY A 34 -13.15 11.68 -5.85
C GLY A 34 -11.77 11.12 -6.16
N TRP A 35 -11.23 10.23 -5.33
CA TRP A 35 -9.81 9.90 -5.38
C TRP A 35 -9.47 8.78 -6.37
N ILE A 36 -10.20 7.66 -6.31
CA ILE A 36 -9.94 6.49 -7.16
C ILE A 36 -10.84 6.53 -8.38
N ARG A 37 -10.41 7.24 -9.43
CA ARG A 37 -11.20 7.38 -10.67
C ARG A 37 -10.81 6.41 -11.78
N SER A 38 -9.67 5.74 -11.66
CA SER A 38 -9.18 4.87 -12.71
C SER A 38 -10.00 3.57 -12.74
N ALA A 39 -10.69 3.31 -13.85
CA ALA A 39 -11.49 2.10 -14.04
C ALA A 39 -10.70 0.80 -13.76
N SER A 40 -9.41 0.75 -14.09
CA SER A 40 -8.56 -0.41 -13.79
C SER A 40 -8.28 -0.55 -12.30
N SER A 41 -8.00 0.54 -11.58
CA SER A 41 -7.85 0.51 -10.12
C SER A 41 -9.16 0.14 -9.43
N LEU A 42 -10.30 0.66 -9.89
CA LEU A 42 -11.63 0.30 -9.41
C LEU A 42 -11.90 -1.20 -9.59
N ARG A 43 -11.62 -1.74 -10.77
CA ARG A 43 -11.77 -3.17 -11.07
C ARG A 43 -10.91 -4.02 -10.15
N CYS A 44 -9.62 -3.70 -10.02
CA CYS A 44 -8.72 -4.44 -9.14
C CYS A 44 -9.19 -4.42 -7.68
N LEU A 45 -9.66 -3.28 -7.19
CA LEU A 45 -10.21 -3.19 -5.84
C LEU A 45 -11.44 -4.10 -5.70
N ARG A 46 -12.47 -3.90 -6.53
CA ARG A 46 -13.75 -4.61 -6.41
C ARG A 46 -13.64 -6.12 -6.62
N GLU A 47 -12.85 -6.55 -7.58
CA GLU A 47 -12.83 -7.96 -8.01
C GLU A 47 -11.70 -8.76 -7.37
N GLU A 48 -10.57 -8.12 -7.08
CA GLU A 48 -9.34 -8.85 -6.79
C GLU A 48 -8.77 -8.66 -5.39
N VAL A 49 -8.99 -7.50 -4.75
CA VAL A 49 -8.50 -7.21 -3.40
C VAL A 49 -9.33 -7.97 -2.39
N LYS A 50 -8.64 -8.73 -1.54
CA LYS A 50 -9.26 -9.52 -0.47
C LYS A 50 -8.76 -9.09 0.90
N ARG A 51 -9.60 -9.29 1.91
CA ARG A 51 -9.20 -9.12 3.31
C ARG A 51 -7.91 -9.89 3.59
N GLY A 52 -6.96 -9.23 4.25
CA GLY A 52 -5.65 -9.80 4.56
C GLY A 52 -4.59 -9.57 3.47
N ASP A 53 -4.96 -9.07 2.28
CA ASP A 53 -3.98 -8.64 1.29
C ASP A 53 -3.11 -7.48 1.80
N LEU A 54 -1.93 -7.33 1.23
CA LEU A 54 -0.95 -6.35 1.68
C LEU A 54 -0.77 -5.22 0.69
N PHE A 55 -0.69 -4.01 1.23
CA PHE A 55 -0.52 -2.77 0.50
C PHE A 55 0.80 -2.10 0.87
N LEU A 56 1.60 -1.79 -0.15
CA LEU A 56 2.68 -0.82 -0.04
C LEU A 56 2.10 0.58 -0.12
N CYS A 57 2.42 1.37 0.88
CA CYS A 57 1.97 2.76 1.01
C CYS A 57 2.95 3.66 0.25
N TYR A 58 2.63 4.02 -1.00
CA TYR A 58 3.50 4.79 -1.89
C TYR A 58 3.07 6.26 -2.03
N GLU A 59 3.97 7.17 -1.68
CA GLU A 59 3.81 8.61 -1.90
C GLU A 59 4.42 8.96 -3.25
N VAL A 60 3.58 9.33 -4.22
CA VAL A 60 3.96 9.52 -5.62
C VAL A 60 4.84 10.74 -5.82
N ASP A 61 4.52 11.84 -5.15
CA ASP A 61 5.23 13.12 -5.27
C ASP A 61 6.58 13.08 -4.53
N ARG A 62 6.64 12.41 -3.37
CA ARG A 62 7.89 12.12 -2.66
C ARG A 62 8.67 10.92 -3.22
N LYS A 63 8.04 10.18 -4.15
CA LYS A 63 8.61 9.02 -4.87
C LYS A 63 9.15 7.95 -3.93
N GLN A 64 8.38 7.58 -2.90
CA GLN A 64 8.84 6.63 -1.88
C GLN A 64 7.71 5.72 -1.36
N VAL A 65 8.08 4.52 -0.94
CA VAL A 65 7.22 3.67 -0.10
C VAL A 65 7.56 3.94 1.36
N VAL A 66 6.57 4.39 2.12
CA VAL A 66 6.72 4.76 3.54
C VAL A 66 6.31 3.66 4.51
N GLY A 67 5.66 2.60 4.03
CA GLY A 67 5.29 1.49 4.89
C GLY A 67 4.45 0.42 4.21
N LEU A 68 4.00 -0.52 5.03
CA LEU A 68 3.11 -1.62 4.69
C LEU A 68 1.85 -1.56 5.55
N ALA A 69 0.71 -1.81 4.91
CA ALA A 69 -0.57 -1.97 5.57
C ALA A 69 -1.28 -3.23 5.09
N ARG A 70 -2.26 -3.69 5.85
CA ARG A 70 -3.09 -4.85 5.53
C ARG A 70 -4.50 -4.39 5.21
N ALA A 71 -5.14 -5.04 4.24
CA ALA A 71 -6.55 -4.87 3.96
C ALA A 71 -7.39 -5.43 5.12
N ALA A 72 -8.18 -4.58 5.77
CA ALA A 72 -9.16 -4.97 6.78
C ALA A 72 -10.44 -5.54 6.16
N SER A 73 -10.70 -5.26 4.89
CA SER A 73 -11.86 -5.71 4.13
C SER A 73 -11.45 -6.25 2.76
N ASP A 74 -12.37 -6.97 2.11
CA ASP A 74 -12.36 -7.08 0.64
C ASP A 74 -12.52 -5.68 0.04
N GLY A 75 -12.14 -5.50 -1.22
CA GLY A 75 -12.48 -4.25 -1.90
C GLY A 75 -14.00 -4.12 -2.01
N ARG A 76 -14.52 -2.95 -1.63
CA ARG A 76 -15.96 -2.70 -1.55
C ARG A 76 -16.38 -1.81 -2.70
N ASP A 77 -17.59 -2.03 -3.22
CA ASP A 77 -18.25 -1.04 -4.06
C ASP A 77 -19.22 -0.24 -3.17
N VAL A 78 -18.84 0.98 -2.83
CA VAL A 78 -19.61 1.83 -1.92
C VAL A 78 -20.29 2.99 -2.63
N GLY A 79 -20.41 2.90 -3.97
CA GLY A 79 -21.02 3.89 -4.86
C GLY A 79 -20.21 5.17 -4.95
N MET A 80 -20.04 5.83 -3.79
CA MET A 80 -19.37 7.09 -3.64
C MET A 80 -18.23 7.03 -2.57
N GLY A 81 -18.11 6.05 -1.68
CA GLY A 81 -17.03 6.06 -0.65
C GLY A 81 -15.68 5.37 -0.96
N SER A 82 -14.88 5.18 0.09
CA SER A 82 -13.63 4.42 0.13
C SER A 82 -13.79 2.96 -0.32
N LEU A 83 -12.88 2.48 -1.17
CA LEU A 83 -13.02 1.18 -1.85
C LEU A 83 -12.15 0.07 -1.26
N VAL A 84 -11.37 0.37 -0.23
CA VAL A 84 -10.65 -0.61 0.60
C VAL A 84 -10.39 0.00 1.97
N ASP A 85 -10.56 -0.82 3.00
CA ASP A 85 -10.22 -0.42 4.37
C ASP A 85 -8.88 -1.02 4.75
N PHE A 86 -8.06 -0.25 5.46
CA PHE A 86 -6.84 -0.77 6.06
C PHE A 86 -7.08 -1.16 7.52
N CYS A 87 -6.32 -2.15 7.98
CA CYS A 87 -6.25 -2.48 9.40
C CYS A 87 -5.81 -1.27 10.22
N PRO A 88 -6.11 -1.25 11.52
CA PRO A 88 -5.65 -0.19 12.42
C PRO A 88 -4.11 -0.03 12.34
N PRO A 89 -3.57 1.18 12.55
CA PRO A 89 -2.13 1.47 12.36
C PRO A 89 -1.19 0.58 13.18
N ARG A 90 -1.65 0.07 14.34
CA ARG A 90 -0.91 -0.88 15.19
C ARG A 90 -0.64 -2.24 14.52
N GLU A 91 -1.42 -2.57 13.49
CA GLU A 91 -1.28 -3.78 12.67
C GLU A 91 -0.57 -3.47 11.34
N ALA A 92 -0.09 -2.25 11.15
CA ALA A 92 0.69 -1.84 10.00
C ALA A 92 2.16 -1.62 10.38
N VAL A 93 3.03 -1.44 9.38
CA VAL A 93 4.44 -1.16 9.60
C VAL A 93 4.83 0.08 8.83
N ARG A 94 5.05 1.19 9.55
CA ARG A 94 5.72 2.37 9.03
C ARG A 94 7.22 2.11 8.95
N PHE A 95 7.83 2.32 7.79
CA PHE A 95 9.27 2.10 7.63
C PHE A 95 10.08 3.20 8.31
N GLU A 96 11.08 2.80 9.09
CA GLU A 96 12.11 3.73 9.62
C GLU A 96 12.95 4.32 8.48
N HIS A 97 13.23 3.49 7.48
CA HIS A 97 13.94 3.84 6.26
C HIS A 97 13.04 3.57 5.04
N PRO A 98 12.28 4.59 4.57
CA PRO A 98 11.45 4.48 3.37
C PRO A 98 12.24 3.99 2.15
N LEU A 99 11.56 3.26 1.26
CA LEU A 99 12.15 2.81 0.01
C LEU A 99 11.96 3.88 -1.06
N THR A 100 13.04 4.34 -1.68
CA THR A 100 12.99 5.42 -2.67
C THR A 100 12.83 4.88 -4.09
N ARG A 101 12.19 5.64 -4.99
CA ARG A 101 11.98 5.22 -6.39
C ARG A 101 13.27 4.78 -7.08
N ARG A 102 14.38 5.45 -6.77
CA ARG A 102 15.74 5.01 -7.09
C ARG A 102 16.59 5.07 -5.82
N PRO A 103 17.45 4.08 -5.54
CA PRO A 103 17.68 2.86 -6.32
C PRO A 103 16.75 1.70 -5.94
N ASP A 104 15.84 1.86 -4.98
CA ASP A 104 15.18 0.71 -4.34
C ASP A 104 14.05 0.10 -5.18
N LEU A 105 13.34 0.90 -5.98
CA LEU A 105 12.11 0.47 -6.65
C LEU A 105 12.19 0.50 -8.17
N ASP A 106 13.32 0.91 -8.74
CA ASP A 106 13.51 1.20 -10.17
C ASP A 106 13.24 -0.01 -11.08
N HIS A 107 13.56 -1.20 -10.58
CA HIS A 107 13.37 -2.51 -11.18
C HIS A 107 12.01 -3.16 -10.90
N ILE A 108 11.10 -2.48 -10.20
CA ILE A 108 9.75 -2.96 -9.92
C ILE A 108 8.76 -2.23 -10.83
N LEU A 109 8.07 -2.97 -11.70
CA LEU A 109 7.18 -2.43 -12.74
C LEU A 109 5.98 -1.71 -12.13
N ALA A 110 5.48 -2.14 -10.96
CA ALA A 110 4.40 -1.45 -10.26
C ALA A 110 4.71 0.03 -9.94
N PHE A 111 5.98 0.41 -9.91
CA PHE A 111 6.42 1.80 -9.71
C PHE A 111 6.90 2.47 -11.03
N SER A 112 6.90 1.73 -12.13
CA SER A 112 7.27 2.22 -13.46
C SER A 112 6.17 3.08 -14.09
N PRO A 113 6.51 4.16 -14.81
CA PRO A 113 5.56 4.91 -15.62
C PRO A 113 4.80 4.05 -16.65
N GLN A 114 5.42 2.94 -17.10
CA GLN A 114 4.87 2.04 -18.12
C GLN A 114 3.61 1.30 -17.67
N ARG A 115 3.43 1.05 -16.36
CA ARG A 115 2.27 0.32 -15.82
C ARG A 115 1.05 1.21 -15.57
N GLY A 116 1.11 2.49 -15.97
CA GLY A 116 0.01 3.45 -15.88
C GLY A 116 -0.04 4.27 -14.59
N ARG A 117 -0.93 5.27 -14.56
CA ARG A 117 -1.09 6.27 -13.48
C ARG A 117 -2.16 5.91 -12.43
N GLY A 118 -2.56 4.64 -12.36
CA GLY A 118 -3.61 4.18 -11.43
C GLY A 118 -3.21 4.29 -9.97
N THR A 119 -4.20 4.54 -9.10
CA THR A 119 -4.02 4.65 -7.63
C THR A 119 -3.67 3.31 -7.01
N VAL A 120 -4.29 2.24 -7.49
CA VAL A 120 -4.04 0.87 -7.00
C VAL A 120 -3.55 0.00 -8.13
N GLN A 121 -2.47 -0.73 -7.87
CA GLN A 121 -1.87 -1.66 -8.83
C GLN A 121 -1.40 -2.93 -8.14
N LYS A 122 -1.57 -4.05 -8.83
CA LYS A 122 -1.06 -5.35 -8.40
C LYS A 122 0.47 -5.41 -8.53
N ILE A 123 1.09 -6.12 -7.61
CA ILE A 123 2.50 -6.47 -7.64
C ILE A 123 2.58 -7.96 -7.87
N GLU A 124 3.34 -8.36 -8.88
CA GLU A 124 3.48 -9.78 -9.19
C GLU A 124 4.34 -10.48 -8.12
N PRO A 125 4.14 -11.79 -7.87
CA PRO A 125 4.83 -12.50 -6.79
C PRO A 125 6.35 -12.43 -6.87
N ASP A 126 6.92 -12.47 -8.07
CA ASP A 126 8.35 -12.37 -8.34
C ASP A 126 8.92 -10.98 -8.03
N GLU A 127 8.20 -9.92 -8.40
CA GLU A 127 8.50 -8.54 -8.01
C GLU A 127 8.48 -8.39 -6.50
N PHE A 128 7.48 -8.99 -5.83
CA PHE A 128 7.36 -8.92 -4.39
C PHE A 128 8.51 -9.63 -3.66
N ILE A 129 9.01 -10.76 -4.17
CA ILE A 129 10.18 -11.44 -3.60
C ILE A 129 11.40 -10.52 -3.58
N ARG A 130 11.64 -9.78 -4.67
CA ARG A 130 12.74 -8.82 -4.75
C ARG A 130 12.54 -7.66 -3.77
N LEU A 131 11.35 -7.10 -3.76
CA LEU A 131 10.99 -6.01 -2.86
C LEU A 131 11.15 -6.40 -1.39
N LYS A 132 10.71 -7.61 -1.00
CA LYS A 132 10.84 -8.14 0.35
C LYS A 132 12.30 -8.14 0.82
N ARG A 133 13.25 -8.52 -0.05
CA ARG A 133 14.68 -8.47 0.26
C ARG A 133 15.16 -7.04 0.53
N ILE A 134 14.67 -6.08 -0.26
CA ILE A 134 15.02 -4.66 -0.12
C ILE A 134 14.46 -4.09 1.19
N ILE A 135 13.19 -4.38 1.50
CA ILE A 135 12.55 -3.99 2.76
C ILE A 135 13.39 -4.46 3.95
N PHE A 136 13.76 -5.73 4.01
CA PHE A 136 14.56 -6.27 5.12
C PHE A 136 15.97 -5.71 5.19
N ARG A 137 16.62 -5.50 4.03
CA ARG A 137 17.96 -4.92 3.98
C ARG A 137 17.95 -3.48 4.51
N LYS A 138 16.93 -2.70 4.15
CA LYS A 138 16.86 -1.28 4.52
C LYS A 138 16.29 -1.06 5.93
N ASN A 139 15.44 -1.97 6.40
CA ASN A 139 14.77 -1.89 7.70
C ASN A 139 15.04 -3.14 8.56
N PRO A 140 16.31 -3.46 8.88
CA PRO A 140 16.65 -4.68 9.61
C PRO A 140 16.05 -4.70 11.03
N GLY A 141 16.00 -3.54 11.71
CA GLY A 141 15.39 -3.40 13.04
C GLY A 141 13.89 -3.71 13.06
N GLN A 142 13.22 -3.57 11.92
CA GLN A 142 11.78 -3.81 11.77
C GLN A 142 11.46 -5.20 11.21
N ALA A 143 12.47 -6.06 11.00
CA ALA A 143 12.28 -7.35 10.34
C ALA A 143 11.26 -8.24 11.05
N GLY A 144 11.21 -8.23 12.38
CA GLY A 144 10.20 -8.98 13.15
C GLY A 144 8.78 -8.47 12.89
N ALA A 145 8.57 -7.16 12.90
CA ALA A 145 7.26 -6.55 12.62
C ALA A 145 6.80 -6.84 11.18
N VAL A 146 7.70 -6.66 10.19
CA VAL A 146 7.42 -6.98 8.79
C VAL A 146 7.10 -8.47 8.62
N ARG A 147 7.87 -9.39 9.22
CA ARG A 147 7.58 -10.84 9.14
C ARG A 147 6.21 -11.20 9.72
N ARG A 148 5.84 -10.63 10.87
CA ARG A 148 4.51 -10.83 11.46
C ARG A 148 3.42 -10.40 10.48
N LEU A 149 3.60 -9.23 9.86
CA LEU A 149 2.66 -8.72 8.87
C LEU A 149 2.57 -9.62 7.62
N LEU A 150 3.68 -10.20 7.16
CA LEU A 150 3.72 -11.08 5.99
C LEU A 150 3.17 -12.48 6.26
N ASN A 151 3.16 -12.92 7.52
CA ASN A 151 2.80 -14.30 7.89
C ASN A 151 1.45 -14.40 8.59
N ALA A 152 0.86 -13.29 9.06
CA ALA A 152 -0.45 -13.33 9.66
C ALA A 152 -1.48 -13.76 8.60
N LYS A 153 -2.09 -14.92 8.84
CA LYS A 153 -3.12 -15.52 8.00
C LYS A 153 -4.41 -14.72 7.99
#